data_AF-A0A2M7XIA7-F1
#
_entry.id   AF-A0A2M7XIA7-F1
#
_cell.length_a   1.000
_cell.length_b   1.000
_cell.length_c   1.000
_cell.angle_alpha   90.00
_cell.angle_beta   90.00
_cell.angle_gamma   90.00
#
_symmetry.space_group_name_H-M   'P 1'
#
loop_
_entity.id
_entity.type
_entity.pdbx_description
1 polymer ?
#
loop_
_entity_poly.entity_id
_entity_poly.type
_entity_poly.pdbx_seq_one_letter_code
_entity_poly.pdbx_strand_id
1 'polypeptide(L)'
;MERTTTASVILAGLLLVACGDFENRQVLFDGDWEEEGDTYAISSPKPDADGDGDPDVTDCEPENPAVHHGANEVAYDGIDQDCDGTDLVDVDGDGYVAVEVGGDDCKDNVPTINPDAEEICNGTDDDCDNLIDDEDDHVGGQQFFYYDEDSDGYGGDSDYACELPSDSTQVGGDCNDDAPSFYPGAVEVCGVDQNCDGQIRSCDEVDNDGDGFSEEDGDCDDEDPDNKPTNEGQDCSSDQRW
;
A
#
# COMPACT_ATOMS: atom_id res chain seq x y z
N MET A 1 43.24 28.05 27.44
CA MET A 1 44.31 27.38 26.67
C MET A 1 43.66 26.92 25.38
N GLU A 2 44.00 27.36 24.18
CA GLU A 2 45.13 28.14 23.68
C GLU A 2 44.75 28.79 22.33
N ARG A 3 45.30 29.99 22.11
CA ARG A 3 45.80 30.56 20.83
C ARG A 3 44.82 30.99 19.74
N THR A 4 44.38 32.24 19.90
CA THR A 4 44.17 33.25 18.86
C THR A 4 45.43 33.39 17.98
N THR A 5 45.30 33.33 16.65
CA THR A 5 46.28 33.90 15.71
C THR A 5 45.56 34.88 14.79
N THR A 6 46.03 36.13 14.85
CA THR A 6 45.62 37.27 14.03
C THR A 6 46.32 37.24 12.66
N ALA A 7 45.62 37.62 11.60
CA ALA A 7 46.24 38.20 10.42
C ALA A 7 45.35 39.32 9.85
N SER A 8 45.97 40.49 9.73
CA SER A 8 45.37 41.79 9.46
C SER A 8 44.87 41.99 8.03
N VAL A 9 43.86 42.85 7.98
CA VAL A 9 43.35 43.64 6.85
C VAL A 9 44.46 44.41 6.12
N ILE A 10 44.47 44.37 4.78
CA ILE A 10 44.87 45.49 3.92
C ILE A 10 43.85 45.63 2.77
N LEU A 11 43.53 46.90 2.51
CA LEU A 11 42.43 47.49 1.78
C LEU A 11 42.71 47.68 0.26
N ALA A 12 41.62 47.75 -0.51
CA ALA A 12 41.43 48.48 -1.77
C ALA A 12 42.04 47.94 -3.08
N GLY A 13 41.17 47.81 -4.09
CA GLY A 13 41.59 47.68 -5.48
C GLY A 13 40.53 47.13 -6.41
N LEU A 14 39.38 47.82 -6.53
CA LEU A 14 38.45 47.60 -7.65
C LEU A 14 39.18 48.06 -8.93
N LEU A 15 39.57 47.12 -9.80
CA LEU A 15 40.04 47.45 -11.14
C LEU A 15 39.41 46.48 -12.15
N LEU A 16 38.36 46.99 -12.80
CA LEU A 16 37.84 46.48 -14.06
C LEU A 16 38.98 46.34 -15.06
N VAL A 17 39.32 45.11 -15.47
CA VAL A 17 40.11 44.89 -16.68
C VAL A 17 39.13 44.67 -17.82
N ALA A 18 39.00 45.70 -18.64
CA ALA A 18 38.39 45.61 -19.96
C ALA A 18 39.21 44.66 -20.83
N CYS A 19 38.52 43.79 -21.57
CA CYS A 19 39.11 43.01 -22.65
C CYS A 19 39.41 43.97 -23.82
N GLY A 20 40.70 44.10 -24.15
CA GLY A 20 41.20 44.90 -25.26
C GLY A 20 42.58 44.43 -25.70
N ASP A 21 42.68 44.30 -27.02
CA ASP A 21 43.88 44.35 -27.87
C ASP A 21 44.68 43.06 -28.15
N PHE A 22 44.27 42.49 -29.28
CA PHE A 22 44.94 41.52 -30.12
C PHE A 22 46.13 42.19 -30.83
N GLU A 23 47.36 42.00 -30.35
CA GLU A 23 48.58 42.31 -31.10
C GLU A 23 49.53 41.09 -31.16
N ASN A 24 49.26 40.27 -32.18
CA ASN A 24 50.23 39.73 -33.13
C ASN A 24 51.72 39.76 -32.70
N ARG A 25 52.23 38.61 -32.22
CA ARG A 25 53.68 38.36 -32.16
C ARG A 25 54.01 37.15 -33.01
N GLN A 26 54.62 37.44 -34.16
CA GLN A 26 55.12 36.48 -35.13
C GLN A 26 56.07 35.47 -34.49
N VAL A 27 55.79 34.19 -34.69
CA VAL A 27 56.76 33.11 -34.55
C VAL A 27 57.20 32.75 -35.97
N LEU A 28 58.46 33.05 -36.29
CA LEU A 28 59.08 32.72 -37.58
C LEU A 28 59.34 31.21 -37.61
N PHE A 29 58.62 30.49 -38.48
CA PHE A 29 59.04 29.17 -38.95
C PHE A 29 59.30 29.29 -40.45
N ASP A 30 60.57 29.11 -40.82
CA ASP A 30 61.05 29.09 -42.20
C ASP A 30 60.61 27.80 -42.90
N GLY A 31 60.03 27.93 -44.10
CA GLY A 31 60.17 26.94 -45.17
C GLY A 31 58.93 26.16 -45.58
N ASP A 32 58.26 26.67 -46.61
CA ASP A 32 57.67 25.98 -47.77
C ASP A 32 56.67 24.84 -47.54
N TRP A 33 55.37 25.16 -47.60
CA TRP A 33 54.38 24.38 -48.36
C TRP A 33 53.38 25.33 -49.01
N GLU A 34 53.24 25.22 -50.33
CA GLU A 34 52.49 26.15 -51.17
C GLU A 34 50.99 26.16 -50.86
N GLU A 35 50.46 27.38 -50.85
CA GLU A 35 49.07 27.77 -50.72
C GLU A 35 48.36 27.55 -52.07
N GLU A 36 47.78 26.37 -52.30
CA GLU A 36 46.74 26.19 -53.31
C GLU A 36 45.75 25.11 -52.83
N GLY A 37 44.53 25.54 -52.48
CA GLY A 37 43.35 24.67 -52.40
C GLY A 37 42.73 24.60 -51.02
N ASP A 38 41.47 25.02 -50.95
CA ASP A 38 40.50 24.64 -49.92
C ASP A 38 40.61 23.14 -49.58
N THR A 39 41.34 22.80 -48.52
CA THR A 39 41.16 21.51 -47.86
C THR A 39 40.15 21.72 -46.75
N TYR A 40 38.88 21.50 -47.11
CA TYR A 40 37.96 20.79 -46.23
C TYR A 40 38.80 19.77 -45.46
N ALA A 41 39.01 19.96 -44.15
CA ALA A 41 39.37 18.86 -43.29
C ALA A 41 38.15 17.95 -43.34
N ILE A 42 38.11 17.08 -44.35
CA ILE A 42 37.50 15.77 -44.25
C ILE A 42 38.02 15.24 -42.92
N SER A 43 37.18 15.38 -41.88
CA SER A 43 37.26 14.59 -40.68
C SER A 43 37.64 13.21 -41.14
N SER A 44 38.89 12.79 -40.92
CA SER A 44 39.25 11.39 -41.12
C SER A 44 38.16 10.60 -40.41
N PRO A 45 37.50 9.62 -41.07
CA PRO A 45 36.58 8.76 -40.37
C PRO A 45 37.35 8.26 -39.14
N LYS A 46 36.79 8.52 -37.95
CA LYS A 46 37.39 7.99 -36.74
C LYS A 46 37.40 6.47 -36.90
N PRO A 47 38.46 5.78 -36.43
CA PRO A 47 38.43 4.33 -36.35
C PRO A 47 37.14 3.87 -35.66
N ASP A 48 36.57 2.82 -36.21
CA ASP A 48 35.34 2.13 -35.82
C ASP A 48 35.60 0.68 -36.24
N ALA A 49 36.11 -0.12 -35.31
CA ALA A 49 36.74 -1.40 -35.58
C ALA A 49 35.75 -2.54 -35.80
N ASP A 50 34.53 -2.44 -35.26
CA ASP A 50 33.47 -3.43 -35.42
C ASP A 50 32.27 -2.98 -36.27
N GLY A 51 32.17 -1.67 -36.56
CA GLY A 51 31.26 -1.11 -37.55
C GLY A 51 29.85 -0.82 -37.02
N ASP A 52 29.67 -0.62 -35.71
CA ASP A 52 28.37 -0.25 -35.13
C ASP A 52 28.07 1.26 -35.22
N GLY A 53 29.08 2.07 -35.53
CA GLY A 53 28.98 3.51 -35.71
C GLY A 53 29.40 4.35 -34.49
N ASP A 54 29.84 3.72 -33.40
CA ASP A 54 30.56 4.36 -32.30
C ASP A 54 32.07 4.36 -32.57
N PRO A 55 32.75 5.52 -32.55
CA PRO A 55 34.20 5.54 -32.73
C PRO A 55 34.97 4.81 -31.62
N ASP A 56 36.06 4.09 -31.96
CA ASP A 56 36.95 3.36 -31.02
C ASP A 56 37.46 4.20 -29.82
N VAL A 57 37.42 5.54 -29.94
CA VAL A 57 37.87 6.48 -28.91
C VAL A 57 36.80 6.78 -27.85
N THR A 58 35.55 6.46 -28.13
CA THR A 58 34.39 6.64 -27.25
C THR A 58 33.78 5.30 -26.85
N ASP A 59 33.78 4.33 -27.76
CA ASP A 59 33.31 2.97 -27.51
C ASP A 59 34.04 2.29 -26.33
N CYS A 60 33.25 1.69 -25.41
CA CYS A 60 33.75 0.98 -24.24
C CYS A 60 34.26 -0.44 -24.56
N GLU A 61 33.85 -1.05 -25.67
CA GLU A 61 34.35 -2.33 -26.18
C GLU A 61 34.56 -2.31 -27.72
N PRO A 62 35.62 -1.64 -28.22
CA PRO A 62 35.86 -1.35 -29.66
C PRO A 62 35.96 -2.53 -30.65
N GLU A 63 35.84 -3.77 -30.18
CA GLU A 63 35.86 -4.97 -31.04
C GLU A 63 34.52 -5.74 -30.99
N ASN A 64 33.51 -5.20 -30.29
CA ASN A 64 32.23 -5.85 -30.04
C ASN A 64 31.05 -4.93 -30.43
N PRO A 65 30.43 -5.16 -31.61
CA PRO A 65 29.40 -4.26 -32.16
C PRO A 65 28.04 -4.35 -31.45
N ALA A 66 27.98 -5.05 -30.32
CA ALA A 66 26.83 -5.14 -29.43
C ALA A 66 26.98 -4.26 -28.18
N VAL A 67 28.14 -3.64 -27.98
CA VAL A 67 28.45 -2.79 -26.84
C VAL A 67 28.94 -1.45 -27.39
N HIS A 68 28.09 -0.44 -27.34
CA HIS A 68 28.34 0.88 -27.88
C HIS A 68 27.32 1.88 -27.34
N HIS A 69 27.60 3.18 -27.43
CA HIS A 69 26.64 4.19 -26.97
C HIS A 69 25.27 4.04 -27.63
N GLY A 70 24.23 3.85 -26.80
CA GLY A 70 22.85 3.63 -27.24
C GLY A 70 22.52 2.23 -27.75
N ALA A 71 23.35 1.23 -27.46
CA ALA A 71 22.94 -0.17 -27.56
C ALA A 71 21.75 -0.48 -26.64
N ASN A 72 21.06 -1.59 -26.89
CA ASN A 72 20.04 -2.05 -25.95
C ASN A 72 20.70 -2.86 -24.84
N GLU A 73 20.37 -2.50 -23.61
CA GLU A 73 20.84 -3.22 -22.43
C GLU A 73 20.22 -4.61 -22.33
N VAL A 74 21.02 -5.57 -21.84
CA VAL A 74 20.55 -6.89 -21.41
C VAL A 74 20.73 -6.95 -19.90
N ALA A 75 19.62 -6.73 -19.18
CA ALA A 75 19.65 -6.65 -17.73
C ALA A 75 20.35 -7.83 -17.06
N TYR A 76 21.15 -7.50 -16.05
CA TYR A 76 21.82 -8.41 -15.11
C TYR A 76 22.85 -9.36 -15.73
N ASP A 77 23.33 -9.10 -16.95
CA ASP A 77 24.39 -9.91 -17.55
C ASP A 77 25.81 -9.41 -17.18
N GLY A 78 25.89 -8.28 -16.48
CA GLY A 78 27.12 -7.65 -15.98
C GLY A 78 27.91 -6.92 -17.06
N ILE A 79 27.33 -6.73 -18.25
CA ILE A 79 27.91 -5.98 -19.34
C ILE A 79 27.15 -4.65 -19.43
N ASP A 80 27.87 -3.55 -19.41
CA ASP A 80 27.36 -2.22 -19.74
C ASP A 80 27.33 -2.11 -21.28
N GLN A 81 26.17 -2.40 -21.90
CA GLN A 81 26.09 -2.45 -23.36
C GLN A 81 26.02 -1.06 -23.95
N ASP A 82 25.40 -0.11 -23.26
CA ASP A 82 25.21 1.25 -23.78
C ASP A 82 26.32 2.25 -23.38
N CYS A 83 27.36 1.77 -22.71
CA CYS A 83 28.51 2.51 -22.22
C CYS A 83 28.16 3.66 -21.25
N ASP A 84 27.05 3.58 -20.52
CA ASP A 84 26.65 4.62 -19.56
C ASP A 84 27.37 4.54 -18.19
N GLY A 85 28.14 3.46 -17.98
CA GLY A 85 28.94 3.19 -16.80
C GLY A 85 28.37 2.12 -15.87
N THR A 86 27.20 1.57 -16.18
CA THR A 86 26.53 0.52 -15.40
C THR A 86 25.80 -0.47 -16.29
N ASP A 87 25.55 -1.68 -15.79
CA ASP A 87 24.59 -2.62 -16.39
C ASP A 87 23.18 -2.25 -15.90
N LEU A 88 22.15 -2.53 -16.68
CA LEU A 88 20.74 -2.31 -16.34
C LEU A 88 20.34 -3.22 -15.18
N VAL A 89 20.19 -2.60 -14.02
CA VAL A 89 19.85 -3.27 -12.75
C VAL A 89 18.50 -2.83 -12.15
N ASP A 90 17.83 -1.89 -12.82
CA ASP A 90 16.50 -1.33 -12.52
C ASP A 90 15.71 -1.36 -13.85
N VAL A 91 15.05 -2.48 -14.11
CA VAL A 91 14.42 -2.75 -15.42
C VAL A 91 13.16 -1.94 -15.65
N ASP A 92 12.47 -1.53 -14.58
CA ASP A 92 11.19 -0.83 -14.67
C ASP A 92 11.27 0.68 -14.40
N GLY A 93 12.40 1.14 -13.90
CA GLY A 93 12.78 2.54 -13.77
C GLY A 93 12.14 3.24 -12.58
N ASP A 94 11.77 2.50 -11.53
CA ASP A 94 11.22 3.08 -10.30
C ASP A 94 12.29 3.61 -9.33
N GLY A 95 13.57 3.33 -9.61
CA GLY A 95 14.72 3.79 -8.85
C GLY A 95 15.22 2.79 -7.81
N TYR A 96 14.64 1.59 -7.75
CA TYR A 96 15.11 0.48 -6.94
C TYR A 96 15.85 -0.54 -7.80
N VAL A 97 16.74 -1.27 -7.15
CA VAL A 97 17.59 -2.26 -7.82
C VAL A 97 17.06 -3.65 -7.52
N ALA A 98 17.01 -4.52 -8.52
CA ALA A 98 16.53 -5.89 -8.39
C ALA A 98 17.21 -6.66 -7.24
N VAL A 99 16.41 -7.44 -6.51
CA VAL A 99 16.93 -8.31 -5.45
C VAL A 99 17.95 -9.34 -5.97
N GLU A 100 17.87 -9.73 -7.24
CA GLU A 100 18.76 -10.74 -7.84
C GLU A 100 20.20 -10.26 -8.05
N VAL A 101 20.40 -8.94 -8.13
CA VAL A 101 21.72 -8.30 -8.13
C VAL A 101 22.05 -7.62 -6.80
N GLY A 102 21.21 -7.83 -5.78
CA GLY A 102 21.47 -7.43 -4.40
C GLY A 102 20.91 -6.06 -4.00
N GLY A 103 19.92 -5.54 -4.72
CA GLY A 103 19.08 -4.45 -4.23
C GLY A 103 17.88 -4.96 -3.44
N ASP A 104 16.88 -4.09 -3.29
CA ASP A 104 15.71 -4.30 -2.42
C ASP A 104 14.40 -4.40 -3.22
N ASP A 105 14.43 -4.32 -4.56
CA ASP A 105 13.25 -4.49 -5.39
C ASP A 105 12.89 -5.97 -5.58
N CYS A 106 11.73 -6.34 -5.05
CA CYS A 106 11.18 -7.69 -5.10
C CYS A 106 10.49 -8.02 -6.44
N LYS A 107 10.18 -7.01 -7.28
CA LYS A 107 9.53 -7.10 -8.60
C LYS A 107 10.04 -6.03 -9.58
N ASP A 108 11.30 -6.14 -9.98
CA ASP A 108 12.02 -5.25 -10.94
C ASP A 108 11.43 -5.10 -12.35
N ASN A 109 10.24 -5.64 -12.62
CA ASN A 109 9.49 -5.43 -13.85
C ASN A 109 8.10 -4.78 -13.62
N VAL A 110 7.83 -4.29 -12.41
CA VAL A 110 6.58 -3.66 -11.97
C VAL A 110 6.90 -2.40 -11.13
N PRO A 111 6.86 -1.19 -11.72
CA PRO A 111 7.27 0.07 -11.06
C PRO A 111 6.44 0.50 -9.85
N THR A 112 5.41 -0.27 -9.51
CA THR A 112 4.50 -0.02 -8.39
C THR A 112 4.73 -0.99 -7.24
N ILE A 113 5.70 -1.90 -7.35
CA ILE A 113 6.06 -2.85 -6.31
C ILE A 113 7.54 -2.62 -6.00
N ASN A 114 7.80 -1.91 -4.92
CA ASN A 114 9.15 -1.50 -4.50
C ASN A 114 9.15 -1.00 -3.06
N PRO A 115 10.32 -0.85 -2.41
CA PRO A 115 10.44 -0.42 -1.02
C PRO A 115 9.73 0.87 -0.57
N ASP A 116 9.32 1.75 -1.49
CA ASP A 116 8.57 2.98 -1.17
C ASP A 116 7.09 2.91 -1.59
N ALA A 117 6.63 1.77 -2.10
CA ALA A 117 5.23 1.56 -2.46
C ALA A 117 4.33 1.55 -1.21
N GLU A 118 3.04 1.77 -1.41
CA GLU A 118 2.03 1.59 -0.37
C GLU A 118 1.52 0.16 -0.46
N GLU A 119 1.67 -0.62 0.61
CA GLU A 119 1.06 -1.95 0.72
C GLU A 119 -0.46 -1.83 0.62
N ILE A 120 -1.08 -2.62 -0.25
CA ILE A 120 -2.54 -2.65 -0.42
C ILE A 120 -3.06 -4.08 -0.46
N CYS A 121 -4.28 -4.28 0.04
CA CYS A 121 -4.98 -5.56 0.03
C CYS A 121 -5.13 -6.16 -1.39
N ASN A 122 -4.13 -6.91 -1.85
CA ASN A 122 -4.06 -7.45 -3.20
C ASN A 122 -3.40 -8.85 -3.28
N GLY A 123 -2.86 -9.36 -2.17
CA GLY A 123 -2.18 -10.67 -2.11
C GLY A 123 -0.71 -10.63 -2.52
N THR A 124 -0.11 -9.44 -2.61
CA THR A 124 1.28 -9.21 -3.02
C THR A 124 1.94 -8.28 -2.03
N ASP A 125 3.17 -8.60 -1.65
CA ASP A 125 4.10 -7.70 -0.96
C ASP A 125 4.47 -6.57 -1.93
N ASP A 126 3.74 -5.46 -1.87
CA ASP A 126 3.90 -4.32 -2.76
C ASP A 126 5.07 -3.44 -2.30
N ASP A 127 5.32 -3.35 -0.99
CA ASP A 127 6.40 -2.53 -0.43
C ASP A 127 7.72 -3.28 -0.14
N CYS A 128 7.80 -4.54 -0.57
CA CYS A 128 8.99 -5.39 -0.51
C CYS A 128 9.59 -5.58 0.90
N ASP A 129 8.78 -5.48 1.97
CA ASP A 129 9.22 -5.64 3.34
C ASP A 129 9.12 -7.09 3.88
N ASN A 130 8.57 -8.01 3.06
CA ASN A 130 8.27 -9.42 3.33
C ASN A 130 7.03 -9.67 4.22
N LEU A 131 6.18 -8.68 4.40
CA LEU A 131 4.84 -8.80 4.92
C LEU A 131 3.85 -8.68 3.75
N ILE A 132 2.70 -9.35 3.86
CA ILE A 132 1.68 -9.35 2.81
C ILE A 132 0.36 -9.00 3.48
N ASP A 133 -0.37 -8.03 2.93
CA ASP A 133 -1.73 -7.70 3.33
C ASP A 133 -1.90 -7.62 4.86
N ASP A 134 -2.71 -8.50 5.48
CA ASP A 134 -3.04 -8.49 6.90
C ASP A 134 -1.86 -8.84 7.82
N GLU A 135 -0.75 -9.35 7.28
CA GLU A 135 0.50 -9.51 8.03
C GLU A 135 1.31 -8.21 8.16
N ASP A 136 1.02 -7.19 7.35
CA ASP A 136 1.65 -5.86 7.41
C ASP A 136 0.80 -4.89 8.25
N ASP A 137 1.45 -4.12 9.12
CA ASP A 137 0.80 -3.06 9.90
C ASP A 137 0.66 -1.72 9.16
N HIS A 138 1.24 -1.59 7.96
CA HIS A 138 1.13 -0.43 7.08
C HIS A 138 0.13 -0.61 5.92
N VAL A 139 -0.53 -1.78 5.83
CA VAL A 139 -1.49 -2.09 4.77
C VAL A 139 -2.65 -1.11 4.65
N GLY A 140 -2.90 -0.68 3.41
CA GLY A 140 -4.05 0.10 2.98
C GLY A 140 -5.18 -0.76 2.41
N GLY A 141 -6.42 -0.27 2.53
CA GLY A 141 -7.56 -0.85 1.82
C GLY A 141 -8.32 -1.96 2.57
N GLN A 142 -7.97 -2.23 3.83
CA GLN A 142 -8.72 -3.16 4.68
C GLN A 142 -10.20 -2.78 4.81
N GLN A 143 -11.04 -3.80 4.90
CA GLN A 143 -12.48 -3.67 5.12
C GLN A 143 -12.83 -3.99 6.57
N PHE A 144 -13.96 -3.47 7.03
CA PHE A 144 -14.46 -3.69 8.38
C PHE A 144 -15.43 -4.86 8.40
N PHE A 145 -15.24 -5.80 9.33
CA PHE A 145 -16.03 -7.02 9.47
C PHE A 145 -16.43 -7.28 10.92
N TYR A 146 -17.46 -8.10 11.10
CA TYR A 146 -17.95 -8.60 12.38
C TYR A 146 -17.82 -10.12 12.43
N TYR A 147 -17.31 -10.68 13.51
CA TYR A 147 -17.27 -12.13 13.73
C TYR A 147 -18.69 -12.66 13.97
N ASP A 148 -19.07 -13.71 13.25
CA ASP A 148 -20.42 -14.32 13.22
C ASP A 148 -20.28 -15.80 13.64
N GLU A 149 -20.10 -16.02 14.94
CA GLU A 149 -19.78 -17.33 15.51
C GLU A 149 -20.96 -18.32 15.45
N ASP A 150 -22.19 -17.81 15.43
CA ASP A 150 -23.40 -18.62 15.37
C ASP A 150 -24.04 -18.75 13.97
N SER A 151 -23.55 -17.98 13.00
CA SER A 151 -23.93 -18.02 11.59
C SER A 151 -25.36 -17.55 11.30
N ASP A 152 -25.88 -16.56 12.04
CA ASP A 152 -27.17 -15.95 11.75
C ASP A 152 -27.12 -14.78 10.75
N GLY A 153 -25.90 -14.33 10.42
CA GLY A 153 -25.63 -13.26 9.46
C GLY A 153 -25.38 -11.89 10.09
N TYR A 154 -25.47 -11.78 11.41
CA TYR A 154 -25.05 -10.64 12.21
C TYR A 154 -23.85 -11.02 13.06
N GLY A 155 -22.98 -10.06 13.37
CA GLY A 155 -21.85 -10.30 14.25
C GLY A 155 -21.73 -9.25 15.35
N GLY A 156 -21.08 -9.62 16.44
CA GLY A 156 -20.87 -8.79 17.61
C GLY A 156 -19.49 -8.14 17.61
N ASP A 157 -18.44 -8.95 17.84
CA ASP A 157 -17.04 -8.49 17.81
C ASP A 157 -16.61 -8.11 16.38
N SER A 158 -15.65 -7.19 16.23
CA SER A 158 -15.27 -6.65 14.91
C SER A 158 -13.78 -6.38 14.76
N ASP A 159 -13.31 -6.45 13.51
CA ASP A 159 -11.92 -6.18 13.13
C ASP A 159 -11.81 -5.66 11.68
N TYR A 160 -10.61 -5.19 11.33
CA TYR A 160 -10.25 -4.89 9.94
C TYR A 160 -9.49 -6.07 9.33
N ALA A 161 -9.82 -6.41 8.09
CA ALA A 161 -9.08 -7.42 7.32
C ALA A 161 -9.12 -7.11 5.82
N CYS A 162 -8.17 -7.65 5.05
CA CYS A 162 -8.14 -7.53 3.59
C CYS A 162 -9.14 -8.46 2.92
N GLU A 163 -9.23 -9.70 3.38
CA GLU A 163 -10.23 -10.67 2.95
C GLU A 163 -11.24 -10.93 4.07
N LEU A 164 -12.51 -11.15 3.72
CA LEU A 164 -13.55 -11.51 4.68
C LEU A 164 -13.15 -12.82 5.39
N PRO A 165 -12.88 -12.79 6.72
CA PRO A 165 -12.55 -14.01 7.44
C PRO A 165 -13.67 -15.04 7.37
N SER A 166 -13.34 -16.33 7.49
CA SER A 166 -14.37 -17.35 7.71
C SER A 166 -15.15 -17.04 8.98
N ASP A 167 -16.45 -17.33 8.99
CA ASP A 167 -17.33 -17.09 10.13
C ASP A 167 -17.40 -15.60 10.51
N SER A 168 -17.49 -14.73 9.50
CA SER A 168 -17.68 -13.28 9.67
C SER A 168 -18.70 -12.71 8.66
N THR A 169 -19.24 -11.54 9.00
CA THR A 169 -20.26 -10.81 8.24
C THR A 169 -19.90 -9.31 8.17
N GLN A 170 -20.53 -8.58 7.24
CA GLN A 170 -20.41 -7.12 7.14
C GLN A 170 -21.52 -6.39 7.93
N VAL A 171 -22.39 -7.13 8.59
CA VAL A 171 -23.55 -6.59 9.31
C VAL A 171 -23.36 -6.81 10.80
N GLY A 172 -23.21 -5.72 11.55
CA GLY A 172 -23.09 -5.79 13.00
C GLY A 172 -24.43 -5.76 13.72
N GLY A 173 -24.37 -5.93 15.03
CA GLY A 173 -25.50 -5.70 15.94
C GLY A 173 -26.03 -6.96 16.62
N ASP A 174 -25.34 -8.08 16.46
CA ASP A 174 -25.57 -9.26 17.28
C ASP A 174 -25.29 -8.92 18.76
N CYS A 175 -26.19 -9.36 19.62
CA CYS A 175 -26.11 -9.17 21.07
C CYS A 175 -25.73 -10.46 21.81
N ASN A 176 -25.66 -11.58 21.12
CA ASN A 176 -25.24 -12.89 21.62
C ASN A 176 -24.73 -13.81 20.49
N ASP A 177 -23.46 -13.64 20.13
CA ASP A 177 -22.72 -14.38 19.08
C ASP A 177 -22.65 -15.92 19.27
N ASP A 178 -23.21 -16.47 20.35
CA ASP A 178 -23.30 -17.92 20.61
C ASP A 178 -24.68 -18.51 20.22
N ALA A 179 -25.65 -17.70 19.78
CA ALA A 179 -27.05 -18.10 19.68
C ALA A 179 -27.81 -17.48 18.48
N PRO A 180 -28.06 -18.25 17.40
CA PRO A 180 -28.57 -17.73 16.12
C PRO A 180 -30.00 -17.15 16.13
N SER A 181 -30.61 -17.10 17.31
CA SER A 181 -31.92 -16.50 17.56
C SER A 181 -31.80 -15.08 18.12
N PHE A 182 -30.60 -14.53 18.26
CA PHE A 182 -30.33 -13.23 18.88
C PHE A 182 -29.71 -12.27 17.86
N TYR A 183 -30.54 -11.60 17.07
CA TYR A 183 -30.05 -10.68 16.05
C TYR A 183 -31.03 -9.53 15.79
N PRO A 184 -30.55 -8.41 15.21
CA PRO A 184 -31.39 -7.31 14.76
C PRO A 184 -32.63 -7.75 13.98
N GLY A 185 -33.80 -7.57 14.59
CA GLY A 185 -35.09 -7.91 14.00
C GLY A 185 -35.56 -9.36 14.17
N ALA A 186 -34.90 -10.14 15.03
CA ALA A 186 -35.42 -11.44 15.47
C ALA A 186 -36.80 -11.30 16.15
N VAL A 187 -37.54 -12.40 16.25
CA VAL A 187 -38.81 -12.42 16.98
C VAL A 187 -38.53 -12.55 18.47
N GLU A 188 -38.94 -11.56 19.25
CA GLU A 188 -38.78 -11.60 20.71
C GLU A 188 -39.65 -12.68 21.37
N VAL A 189 -39.00 -13.46 22.23
CA VAL A 189 -39.64 -14.25 23.28
C VAL A 189 -39.60 -13.40 24.55
N CYS A 190 -40.67 -13.41 25.33
CA CYS A 190 -40.77 -12.54 26.49
C CYS A 190 -39.62 -12.75 27.50
N GLY A 191 -39.24 -11.67 28.20
CA GLY A 191 -38.20 -11.70 29.24
C GLY A 191 -36.76 -11.69 28.74
N VAL A 192 -36.53 -11.72 27.42
CA VAL A 192 -35.21 -11.68 26.80
C VAL A 192 -35.26 -10.75 25.58
N ASP A 193 -34.18 -10.02 25.32
CA ASP A 193 -34.01 -9.21 24.10
C ASP A 193 -33.33 -10.07 23.03
N GLN A 194 -34.13 -10.71 22.17
CA GLN A 194 -33.59 -11.45 21.02
C GLN A 194 -33.38 -10.58 19.80
N ASN A 195 -34.08 -9.46 19.69
CA ASN A 195 -34.05 -8.65 18.47
C ASN A 195 -32.95 -7.58 18.51
N CYS A 196 -32.18 -7.56 19.60
CA CYS A 196 -31.04 -6.68 19.88
C CYS A 196 -31.38 -5.19 19.76
N ASP A 197 -32.63 -4.80 20.06
CA ASP A 197 -33.08 -3.40 20.01
C ASP A 197 -32.98 -2.66 21.35
N GLY A 198 -32.55 -3.36 22.41
CA GLY A 198 -32.39 -2.84 23.77
C GLY A 198 -33.69 -2.80 24.57
N GLN A 199 -34.80 -3.30 24.03
CA GLN A 199 -36.06 -3.49 24.72
C GLN A 199 -36.26 -4.97 25.02
N ILE A 200 -36.90 -5.24 26.15
CA ILE A 200 -37.29 -6.60 26.52
C ILE A 200 -38.79 -6.64 26.42
N ARG A 201 -39.32 -7.52 25.56
CA ARG A 201 -40.75 -7.84 25.55
C ARG A 201 -41.21 -8.32 26.94
N SER A 202 -42.20 -7.63 27.53
CA SER A 202 -42.83 -8.06 28.78
C SER A 202 -43.56 -9.39 28.59
N CYS A 203 -43.56 -10.24 29.60
CA CYS A 203 -44.32 -11.49 29.58
C CYS A 203 -45.82 -11.28 29.82
N ASP A 204 -46.20 -10.13 30.37
CA ASP A 204 -47.57 -9.84 30.80
C ASP A 204 -48.59 -9.80 29.62
N GLU A 205 -48.12 -9.67 28.37
CA GLU A 205 -48.96 -9.61 27.16
C GLU A 205 -49.05 -10.94 26.40
N VAL A 206 -48.43 -12.02 26.88
CA VAL A 206 -48.38 -13.31 26.19
C VAL A 206 -49.24 -14.31 26.95
N ASP A 207 -50.25 -14.87 26.29
CA ASP A 207 -51.03 -16.01 26.77
C ASP A 207 -50.16 -17.29 26.71
N ASN A 208 -49.42 -17.56 27.79
CA ASN A 208 -48.42 -18.62 27.81
C ASN A 208 -49.04 -20.03 27.88
N ASP A 209 -50.26 -20.17 28.39
CA ASP A 209 -50.97 -21.44 28.49
C ASP A 209 -51.96 -21.71 27.33
N GLY A 210 -52.24 -20.69 26.52
CA GLY A 210 -53.04 -20.77 25.31
C GLY A 210 -54.56 -20.74 25.54
N ASP A 211 -55.03 -20.24 26.68
CA ASP A 211 -56.44 -20.22 27.04
C ASP A 211 -57.21 -18.96 26.61
N GLY A 212 -56.47 -17.98 26.10
CA GLY A 212 -56.96 -16.74 25.51
C GLY A 212 -56.87 -15.51 26.41
N PHE A 213 -56.22 -15.60 27.58
CA PHE A 213 -55.97 -14.48 28.49
C PHE A 213 -54.46 -14.38 28.81
N SER A 214 -53.93 -13.16 28.90
CA SER A 214 -52.59 -12.89 29.43
C SER A 214 -52.68 -12.22 30.82
N GLU A 215 -51.57 -12.07 31.54
CA GLU A 215 -51.57 -11.35 32.83
C GLU A 215 -52.17 -9.93 32.75
N GLU A 216 -51.93 -9.18 31.66
CA GLU A 216 -52.55 -7.85 31.44
C GLU A 216 -54.06 -7.94 31.21
N ASP A 217 -54.53 -9.00 30.53
CA ASP A 217 -55.95 -9.31 30.35
C ASP A 217 -56.61 -9.90 31.62
N GLY A 218 -55.83 -10.03 32.70
CA GLY A 218 -56.28 -10.41 34.02
C GLY A 218 -56.19 -11.90 34.31
N ASP A 219 -55.31 -12.64 33.62
CA ASP A 219 -54.98 -14.02 33.99
C ASP A 219 -54.42 -14.09 35.42
N CYS A 220 -54.91 -15.06 36.19
CA CYS A 220 -54.48 -15.26 37.56
C CYS A 220 -53.25 -16.17 37.67
N ASP A 221 -52.99 -17.02 36.66
CA ASP A 221 -51.79 -17.86 36.53
C ASP A 221 -51.60 -18.22 35.06
N ASP A 222 -50.72 -17.45 34.42
CA ASP A 222 -50.43 -17.51 32.98
C ASP A 222 -49.73 -18.82 32.54
N GLU A 223 -49.42 -19.73 33.48
CA GLU A 223 -48.90 -21.09 33.18
C GLU A 223 -49.98 -22.19 33.27
N ASP A 224 -51.21 -21.89 33.72
CA ASP A 224 -52.29 -22.86 33.93
C ASP A 224 -53.57 -22.50 33.14
N PRO A 225 -53.89 -23.21 32.03
CA PRO A 225 -55.01 -22.88 31.15
C PRO A 225 -56.38 -23.11 31.76
N ASP A 226 -56.46 -23.52 33.03
CA ASP A 226 -57.69 -23.60 33.81
C ASP A 226 -57.86 -22.40 34.78
N ASN A 227 -56.87 -21.51 34.93
CA ASN A 227 -56.84 -20.42 35.92
C ASN A 227 -57.09 -18.99 35.36
N LYS A 228 -57.76 -18.86 34.21
CA LYS A 228 -58.28 -17.58 33.69
C LYS A 228 -59.39 -16.88 34.48
N PRO A 229 -59.60 -15.57 34.24
CA PRO A 229 -60.77 -14.83 34.69
C PRO A 229 -62.07 -15.35 34.04
N THR A 230 -62.77 -16.23 34.74
CA THR A 230 -64.16 -16.57 34.37
C THR A 230 -65.13 -15.52 34.90
N ASN A 231 -66.23 -15.29 34.18
CA ASN A 231 -67.29 -14.32 34.49
C ASN A 231 -68.05 -14.59 35.82
N GLU A 232 -67.49 -15.36 36.75
CA GLU A 232 -68.04 -15.67 38.07
C GLU A 232 -66.98 -15.58 39.18
N GLY A 233 -66.41 -14.39 39.38
CA GLY A 233 -65.98 -13.93 40.70
C GLY A 233 -64.85 -14.72 41.40
N GLN A 234 -63.95 -15.36 40.66
CA GLN A 234 -62.66 -15.78 41.20
C GLN A 234 -61.72 -14.57 41.18
N ASP A 235 -61.60 -13.94 42.34
CA ASP A 235 -60.55 -12.98 42.66
C ASP A 235 -59.23 -13.75 42.69
N CYS A 236 -58.25 -13.37 41.86
CA CYS A 236 -56.89 -13.94 41.82
C CYS A 236 -56.18 -13.98 43.21
N SER A 237 -56.79 -13.41 44.24
CA SER A 237 -56.41 -13.48 45.65
C SER A 237 -56.34 -14.86 46.33
N SER A 238 -56.60 -16.01 45.66
CA SER A 238 -56.54 -17.32 46.34
C SER A 238 -55.27 -18.15 46.18
N ASP A 239 -54.34 -17.82 45.28
CA ASP A 239 -53.05 -18.53 45.22
C ASP A 239 -51.85 -17.63 45.52
N GLN A 240 -51.67 -17.38 46.82
CA GLN A 240 -50.34 -17.03 47.33
C GLN A 240 -49.43 -18.26 47.26
N ARG A 241 -48.65 -18.40 46.19
CA ARG A 241 -47.35 -19.07 46.28
C ARG A 241 -46.26 -18.26 45.59
N TRP A 242 -45.39 -17.78 46.47
CA TRP A 242 -44.09 -17.13 46.27
C TRP A 242 -43.16 -17.92 45.35
#